data_AF-M3CYS3-F1
#
_entry.id   AF-M3CYS3-F1
#
_cell.length_a   1.000
_cell.length_b   1.000
_cell.length_c   1.000
_cell.angle_alpha   90.00
_cell.angle_beta   90.00
_cell.angle_gamma   90.00
#
_symmetry.space_group_name_H-M   'P 1'
#
loop_
_entity.id
_entity.type
_entity.pdbx_description
1 polymer ?
#
loop_
_entity_poly.entity_id
_entity_poly.type
_entity_poly.pdbx_seq_one_letter_code
_entity_poly.pdbx_strand_id
1 'polypeptide(L)'
;MLDKARYTEIFWKQVPVLENLIEQGMATLMEDAKDLRRMAEEGRIAKERYEYLSQRLKGRYEAMEVETGRLRQITEEEADGTVKVGDDEEW
;
A
#
# COMPACT_ATOMS: atom_id res chain seq x y z
N MET A 1 -21.29 17.76 11.09
CA MET A 1 -20.95 17.37 9.71
C MET A 1 -19.63 18.06 9.39
N LEU A 2 -18.56 17.31 9.12
CA LEU A 2 -17.31 17.92 8.64
C LEU A 2 -17.59 18.48 7.23
N ASP A 3 -17.27 19.74 6.99
CA ASP A 3 -17.29 20.26 5.63
C ASP A 3 -16.20 19.58 4.79
N LYS A 4 -16.45 19.47 3.49
CA LYS A 4 -15.62 18.74 2.52
C LYS A 4 -14.18 19.27 2.50
N ALA A 5 -13.98 20.58 2.66
CA ALA A 5 -12.64 21.19 2.67
C ALA A 5 -11.81 20.77 3.89
N ARG A 6 -12.42 20.72 5.08
CA ARG A 6 -11.79 20.22 6.30
C ARG A 6 -11.50 18.72 6.24
N TYR A 7 -12.36 17.93 5.60
CA TYR A 7 -12.10 16.50 5.40
C TYR A 7 -10.86 16.28 4.51
N THR A 8 -10.77 17.00 3.39
CA THR A 8 -9.62 16.98 2.49
C THR A 8 -8.33 17.43 3.20
N GLU A 9 -8.38 18.52 3.98
CA GLU A 9 -7.21 19.00 4.74
C GLU A 9 -6.71 17.99 5.78
N ILE A 10 -7.63 17.31 6.49
CA ILE A 10 -7.28 16.29 7.49
C ILE A 10 -6.73 15.02 6.82
N PHE A 11 -7.30 14.60 5.70
CA PHE A 11 -6.85 13.45 4.92
C PHE A 11 -5.41 13.64 4.43
N TRP A 12 -5.09 14.79 3.82
CA TRP A 12 -3.74 15.07 3.30
C TRP A 12 -2.67 15.15 4.39
N LYS A 13 -3.01 15.59 5.60
CA LYS A 13 -2.11 15.53 6.75
C LYS A 13 -1.75 14.10 7.17
N GLN A 14 -2.59 13.12 6.83
CA GLN A 14 -2.39 11.71 7.17
C GLN A 14 -1.68 10.91 6.06
N VAL A 15 -1.65 11.40 4.82
CA VAL A 15 -1.02 10.69 3.71
C VAL A 15 0.46 10.35 3.95
N PRO A 16 1.33 11.26 4.44
CA PRO A 16 2.71 10.91 4.75
C PRO A 16 2.83 9.80 5.80
N VAL A 17 1.88 9.74 6.75
CA VAL A 17 1.83 8.68 7.76
C VAL A 17 1.42 7.34 7.12
N LEU A 18 0.45 7.37 6.21
CA LEU A 18 0.02 6.18 5.47
C LEU A 18 1.13 5.65 4.55
N GLU A 19 1.83 6.51 3.83
CA GLU A 19 2.97 6.13 2.98
C GLU A 19 4.06 5.45 3.82
N ASN A 20 4.46 6.06 4.95
CA ASN A 20 5.45 5.47 5.85
C ASN A 20 4.99 4.12 6.43
N LEU A 21 3.70 3.97 6.77
CA LEU A 21 3.16 2.68 7.23
C LEU A 21 3.21 1.61 6.14
N ILE A 22 2.92 1.98 4.89
CA ILE A 22 2.99 1.05 3.75
C ILE A 22 4.44 0.66 3.47
N GLU A 23 5.38 1.60 3.49
CA GLU A 23 6.81 1.33 3.33
C GLU A 23 7.34 0.38 4.42
N GLN A 24 6.95 0.57 5.68
CA GLN A 24 7.27 -0.36 6.77
C GLN A 24 6.66 -1.75 6.55
N GLY A 25 5.42 -1.82 6.06
CA GLY A 25 4.77 -3.07 5.68
C GLY A 25 5.53 -3.81 4.58
N MET A 26 5.95 -3.10 3.54
CA MET A 26 6.76 -3.66 2.44
C MET A 26 8.13 -4.16 2.93
N ALA A 27 8.79 -3.43 3.82
CA ALA A 27 10.05 -3.87 4.42
C ALA A 27 9.88 -5.17 5.21
N THR A 28 8.80 -5.28 6.00
CA THR A 28 8.48 -6.49 6.76
C THR A 28 8.23 -7.69 5.83
N LEU A 29 7.46 -7.49 4.74
CA LEU A 29 7.23 -8.55 3.75
C LEU A 29 8.53 -9.03 3.08
N MET A 30 9.49 -8.12 2.87
CA MET A 30 10.80 -8.47 2.33
C MET A 30 11.66 -9.26 3.33
N GLU A 31 11.57 -8.95 4.63
CA GLU A 31 12.19 -9.76 5.68
C GLU A 31 11.57 -11.16 5.76
N ASP A 32 10.25 -11.26 5.75
CA ASP A 32 9.52 -12.54 5.72
C ASP A 32 9.92 -13.37 4.49
N ALA A 33 10.12 -12.75 3.33
CA ALA A 33 10.56 -13.43 2.12
C ALA A 33 12.00 -13.97 2.23
N LYS A 34 12.91 -13.20 2.86
CA LYS A 34 14.28 -13.66 3.14
C LYS A 34 14.28 -14.85 4.11
N ASP A 35 13.45 -14.77 5.14
CA ASP A 35 13.31 -15.85 6.12
C ASP A 35 12.71 -17.11 5.50
N LEU A 36 11.68 -16.96 4.67
CA LEU A 36 11.08 -18.08 3.94
C LEU A 36 12.11 -18.76 3.02
N ARG A 37 12.94 -17.99 2.32
CA ARG A 37 14.02 -18.52 1.50
C ARG A 37 15.04 -19.29 2.34
N ARG A 38 15.48 -18.72 3.46
CA ARG A 38 16.41 -19.39 4.39
C ARG A 38 15.82 -20.71 4.91
N MET A 39 14.55 -20.73 5.30
CA MET A 39 13.89 -21.96 5.76
C MET A 39 13.86 -23.04 4.67
N ALA A 40 13.72 -22.65 3.39
CA ALA A 40 13.79 -23.58 2.27
C ALA A 40 15.21 -24.12 2.05
N GLU A 41 16.22 -23.26 2.11
CA GLU A 41 17.64 -23.64 2.00
C GLU A 41 18.06 -24.58 3.16
N GLU A 42 17.53 -24.37 4.36
CA GLU A 42 17.73 -25.23 5.54
C GLU A 42 16.89 -26.52 5.53
N GLY A 43 16.02 -26.72 4.52
CA GLY A 43 15.14 -27.89 4.43
C GLY A 43 14.05 -27.94 5.53
N ARG A 44 13.77 -26.81 6.19
CA ARG A 44 12.81 -26.71 7.30
C ARG A 44 11.36 -26.53 6.84
N ILE A 45 11.15 -26.40 5.54
CA ILE A 45 9.83 -26.25 4.92
C ILE A 45 9.73 -27.12 3.67
N ALA A 46 8.56 -27.75 3.50
CA ALA A 46 8.26 -28.50 2.28
C ALA A 46 8.15 -27.57 1.06
N LYS A 47 8.53 -28.08 -0.12
CA LYS A 47 8.57 -27.31 -1.36
C LYS A 47 7.20 -26.70 -1.71
N GLU A 48 6.13 -27.47 -1.59
CA GLU A 48 4.76 -27.04 -1.89
C GLU A 48 4.33 -25.91 -0.96
N ARG A 49 4.74 -25.98 0.32
CA ARG A 49 4.44 -24.94 1.30
C ARG A 49 5.27 -23.67 1.05
N TYR A 50 6.52 -23.82 0.62
CA TYR A 50 7.35 -22.69 0.19
C TYR A 50 6.75 -21.98 -1.03
N GLU A 51 6.34 -22.73 -2.06
CA GLU A 51 5.71 -22.18 -3.26
C GLU A 51 4.42 -21.42 -2.92
N TYR A 52 3.56 -22.01 -2.08
CA TYR A 52 2.35 -21.32 -1.63
C TYR A 52 2.63 -20.02 -0.88
N LEU A 53 3.55 -20.05 0.10
CA LEU A 53 3.87 -18.88 0.92
C LEU A 53 4.57 -17.79 0.12
N SER A 54 5.46 -18.15 -0.81
CA SER A 54 6.16 -17.20 -1.68
C SER A 54 5.19 -16.48 -2.63
N GLN A 55 4.23 -17.19 -3.22
CA GLN A 55 3.18 -16.57 -4.02
C GLN A 55 2.31 -15.62 -3.18
N ARG A 56 1.96 -16.02 -1.96
CA ARG A 56 1.16 -15.17 -1.07
C ARG A 56 1.90 -13.91 -0.64
N LEU A 57 3.20 -14.00 -0.34
CA LEU A 57 4.04 -12.84 -0.02
C LEU A 57 4.16 -11.91 -1.23
N LYS A 58 4.41 -12.46 -2.41
CA LYS A 58 4.46 -11.70 -3.66
C LYS A 58 3.16 -10.91 -3.90
N GLY A 59 2.00 -11.57 -3.81
CA GLY A 59 0.71 -10.90 -4.02
C GLY A 59 0.41 -9.80 -2.99
N ARG A 60 0.86 -9.95 -1.74
CA ARG A 60 0.75 -8.90 -0.72
C ARG A 60 1.64 -7.70 -1.02
N TYR A 61 2.86 -7.95 -1.46
CA TYR A 61 3.80 -6.90 -1.84
C TYR A 61 3.27 -6.12 -3.04
N GLU A 62 2.82 -6.80 -4.10
CA GLU A 62 2.23 -6.18 -5.29
C GLU A 62 0.99 -5.33 -4.93
N ALA A 63 0.13 -5.82 -4.03
CA ALA A 63 -1.02 -5.05 -3.55
C ALA A 63 -0.59 -3.75 -2.83
N MET A 64 0.45 -3.81 -2.00
CA MET A 64 0.98 -2.62 -1.34
C MET A 64 1.64 -1.63 -2.31
N GLU A 65 2.34 -2.11 -3.34
CA GLU A 65 2.88 -1.24 -4.40
C GLU A 65 1.77 -0.52 -5.16
N VAL A 66 0.68 -1.23 -5.51
CA VAL A 66 -0.47 -0.64 -6.20
C VAL A 66 -1.13 0.44 -5.35
N GLU A 67 -1.37 0.18 -4.07
CA GLU A 67 -1.97 1.18 -3.17
C GLU A 67 -1.06 2.38 -2.93
N THR A 68 0.26 2.17 -2.85
CA THR A 68 1.23 3.28 -2.78
C THR A 68 1.19 4.14 -4.04
N GLY A 69 1.13 3.51 -5.23
CA GLY A 69 1.00 4.20 -6.50
C GLY A 69 -0.29 5.01 -6.59
N ARG A 70 -1.42 4.46 -6.13
CA ARG A 70 -2.70 5.18 -6.04
C ARG A 70 -2.62 6.38 -5.11
N LEU A 71 -2.04 6.23 -3.91
CA LEU A 71 -1.88 7.34 -2.97
C LEU A 71 -1.05 8.47 -3.59
N ARG A 72 0.05 8.13 -4.27
CA ARG A 72 0.90 9.10 -4.97
C ARG A 72 0.19 9.83 -6.12
N GLN A 73 -0.58 9.09 -6.91
CA GLN A 73 -1.37 9.70 -7.99
C GLN A 73 -2.38 10.71 -7.43
N ILE A 74 -3.11 10.34 -6.37
CA ILE A 74 -4.10 11.25 -5.75
C ILE A 74 -3.39 12.47 -5.13
N THR A 75 -2.21 12.31 -4.51
CA THR A 75 -1.42 13.47 -4.03
C THR A 75 -0.98 14.39 -5.17
N GLU A 76 -0.54 13.85 -6.30
CA GLU A 76 -0.02 14.61 -7.44
C GLU A 76 -1.15 15.36 -8.17
N GLU A 77 -2.30 14.70 -8.38
CA GLU A 77 -3.49 15.31 -8.99
C GLU A 77 -4.04 16.47 -8.14
N GLU A 78 -3.98 16.39 -6.80
CA GLU A 78 -4.37 17.52 -5.94
C GLU A 78 -3.33 18.64 -5.95
N ALA A 79 -2.04 18.30 -5.98
CA ALA A 79 -0.97 19.30 -6.03
C ALA A 79 -0.99 20.12 -7.33
N ASP A 80 -1.41 19.52 -8.44
CA ASP A 80 -1.60 20.17 -9.75
C ASP A 80 -3.01 20.79 -9.92
N GLY A 81 -3.90 20.64 -8.93
CA GLY A 81 -5.26 21.17 -8.97
C GLY A 81 -6.16 20.50 -10.02
N THR A 82 -5.76 19.34 -10.53
CA THR A 82 -6.46 18.56 -11.56
C THR A 82 -7.48 17.58 -10.99
N VAL A 83 -7.55 17.38 -9.67
CA VAL A 83 -8.69 16.69 -9.05
C VAL A 83 -9.95 17.52 -9.26
N LYS A 84 -10.70 17.17 -10.30
CA LYS A 84 -12.11 17.52 -10.40
C LYS A 84 -12.86 16.67 -9.39
N VAL A 85 -12.98 17.15 -8.17
CA VAL A 85 -13.90 16.57 -7.21
C VAL A 85 -15.29 16.79 -7.80
N GLY A 86 -15.90 15.74 -8.35
CA GLY A 86 -17.12 15.79 -9.17
C GLY A 86 -18.11 16.87 -8.73
N ASP A 87 -18.33 17.84 -9.61
CA ASP A 87 -19.57 18.59 -9.70
C ASP A 87 -20.62 17.63 -10.28
N ASP A 88 -21.17 16.73 -9.46
CA ASP A 88 -22.38 15.98 -9.79
C ASP A 88 -23.09 15.68 -8.47
N GLU A 89 -23.92 16.62 -8.04
CA GLU A 89 -25.38 16.43 -7.93
C GLU A 89 -25.97 17.59 -7.12
N GLU A 90 -26.64 18.50 -7.85
CA GLU A 90 -27.74 19.29 -7.31
C GLU A 90 -28.79 18.34 -6.71
N TRP A 91 -29.10 18.51 -5.42
CA TRP A 91 -30.39 18.16 -4.82
C TRP A 91 -30.83 19.26 -3.86
#